data_AF-A0A953QK47-F1
#
_entry.id   AF-A0A953QK47-F1
#
_cell.length_a   1.000
_cell.length_b   1.000
_cell.length_c   1.000
_cell.angle_alpha   90.00
_cell.angle_beta   90.00
_cell.angle_gamma   90.00
#
_symmetry.space_group_name_H-M   'P 1'
#
loop_
_entity.id
_entity.type
_entity.pdbx_description
1 polymer ?
#
loop_
_entity_poly.entity_id
_entity_poly.type
_entity_poly.pdbx_seq_one_letter_code
_entity_poly.pdbx_strand_id
1 'polypeptide(L)'
;MSRYDNVPRIVEELSPEAIQSEVERILASEKFARSKRLRSLLRFTVAQTLQGNADTLKEYVIGTEVLKKPDSYDPRSDSLVRVLASRLRVKLKEYYNDGGSEDPLVIEFPKGKYVPRFQRREHLQTET
;
A
#
# COMPACT_ATOMS: atom_id res chain seq x y z
N MET A 1 -27.29 9.12 -11.45
CA MET A 1 -25.95 8.61 -11.78
C MET A 1 -24.92 9.24 -10.83
N SER A 2 -24.71 8.65 -9.66
CA SER A 2 -23.59 9.04 -8.77
C SER A 2 -22.57 7.91 -8.79
N ARG A 3 -21.42 8.14 -9.43
CA ARG A 3 -20.32 7.16 -9.58
C ARG A 3 -19.25 7.33 -8.48
N TYR A 4 -19.63 7.80 -7.29
CA TYR A 4 -18.69 8.05 -6.18
C TYR A 4 -18.90 7.15 -4.95
N ASP A 5 -19.74 6.11 -5.06
CA ASP A 5 -20.11 5.21 -3.96
C ASP A 5 -19.12 4.03 -3.73
N ASN A 6 -17.81 4.27 -3.82
CA ASN A 6 -16.84 3.21 -3.48
C ASN A 6 -15.51 3.75 -2.93
N VAL A 7 -15.59 4.71 -2.02
CA VAL A 7 -14.57 4.79 -0.97
C VAL A 7 -14.93 3.67 0.00
N PRO A 8 -14.10 2.62 0.17
CA PRO A 8 -14.44 1.53 1.07
C PRO A 8 -14.59 2.12 2.48
N ARG A 9 -15.77 1.94 3.08
CA ARG A 9 -16.14 2.29 4.46
C ARG A 9 -15.19 1.75 5.56
N ILE A 10 -14.16 1.00 5.14
CA ILE A 10 -13.25 0.21 5.95
C ILE A 10 -12.16 1.08 6.60
N VAL A 11 -11.86 2.26 6.04
CA VAL A 11 -10.91 3.21 6.67
C VAL A 11 -11.47 3.88 7.92
N GLU A 12 -12.79 4.01 8.05
CA GLU A 12 -13.40 4.74 9.19
C GLU A 12 -13.40 3.92 10.49
N GLU A 13 -13.27 2.60 10.43
CA GLU A 13 -13.26 1.75 11.63
C GLU A 13 -11.85 1.34 12.08
N LEU A 14 -10.82 1.55 11.25
CA LEU A 14 -9.44 1.16 11.55
C LEU A 14 -8.65 2.36 12.09
N SER A 15 -8.14 2.23 13.31
CA SER A 15 -7.29 3.26 13.92
C SER A 15 -6.01 3.48 13.08
N PRO A 16 -5.61 4.73 12.78
CA PRO A 16 -4.36 5.04 12.07
C PRO A 16 -3.12 4.39 12.71
N GLU A 17 -3.13 4.17 14.02
CA GLU A 17 -2.07 3.54 14.80
C GLU A 17 -1.92 2.04 14.46
N ALA A 18 -3.04 1.34 14.29
CA ALA A 18 -3.04 -0.07 13.87
C ALA A 18 -2.51 -0.23 12.44
N ILE A 19 -2.88 0.68 11.53
CA ILE A 19 -2.38 0.70 10.15
C ILE A 19 -0.87 0.94 10.13
N GLN A 20 -0.38 1.92 10.89
CA GLN A 20 1.05 2.20 10.99
C GLN A 20 1.82 1.02 11.59
N SER A 21 1.29 0.41 12.65
CA SER A 21 1.91 -0.76 13.29
C SER A 21 2.04 -1.93 12.31
N GLU A 22 1.01 -2.16 11.50
CA GLU A 22 1.03 -3.19 10.45
C GLU A 22 2.07 -2.90 9.37
N VAL A 23 2.17 -1.64 8.92
CA VAL A 23 3.23 -1.22 8.00
C VAL A 23 4.61 -1.51 8.58
N GLU A 24 4.86 -1.15 9.85
CA GLU A 24 6.16 -1.40 10.46
C GLU A 24 6.50 -2.90 10.54
N ARG A 25 5.52 -3.77 10.83
CA ARG A 25 5.68 -5.23 10.77
C ARG A 25 6.10 -5.70 9.37
N ILE A 26 5.35 -5.28 8.34
CA ILE A 26 5.67 -5.62 6.95
C ILE A 26 7.08 -5.14 6.59
N LEU A 27 7.44 -3.90 6.95
CA LEU A 27 8.73 -3.29 6.62
C LEU A 27 9.91 -3.94 7.37
N ALA A 28 9.67 -4.53 8.54
CA ALA A 28 10.64 -5.29 9.32
C ALA A 28 10.84 -6.72 8.79
N SER A 29 9.87 -7.27 8.06
CA SER A 29 9.96 -8.62 7.48
C SER A 29 11.15 -8.76 6.52
N GLU A 30 11.78 -9.94 6.49
CA GLU A 30 12.92 -10.21 5.61
C GLU A 30 12.58 -10.02 4.12
N LYS A 31 11.32 -10.24 3.75
CA LYS A 31 10.82 -10.07 2.37
C LYS A 31 10.91 -8.62 1.91
N PHE A 32 10.79 -7.65 2.83
CA PHE A 32 10.83 -6.21 2.55
C PHE A 32 12.11 -5.52 3.01
N ALA A 33 12.78 -6.03 4.05
CA ALA A 33 13.93 -5.42 4.69
C ALA A 33 15.04 -5.04 3.70
N ARG A 34 15.24 -5.88 2.67
CA ARG A 34 16.30 -5.72 1.66
C ARG A 34 16.03 -4.64 0.60
N SER A 35 14.79 -4.15 0.44
CA SER A 35 14.44 -3.23 -0.65
C SER A 35 14.02 -1.85 -0.16
N LYS A 36 14.98 -0.92 -0.07
CA LYS A 36 14.72 0.48 0.34
C LYS A 36 13.60 1.14 -0.47
N ARG A 37 13.56 0.92 -1.79
CA ARG A 37 12.55 1.54 -2.68
C ARG A 37 11.13 1.05 -2.42
N LEU A 38 10.95 -0.25 -2.17
CA LEU A 38 9.62 -0.79 -1.86
C LEU A 38 9.14 -0.31 -0.49
N ARG A 39 10.07 -0.23 0.48
CA ARG A 39 9.79 0.32 1.81
C ARG A 39 9.34 1.78 1.74
N SER A 40 10.08 2.62 1.00
CA SER A 40 9.73 4.02 0.79
C SER A 40 8.38 4.17 0.08
N LEU A 41 8.10 3.34 -0.94
CA LEU A 41 6.82 3.37 -1.66
C LEU A 41 5.64 3.04 -0.74
N LEU A 42 5.73 1.95 0.03
CA LEU A 42 4.67 1.55 0.95
C LEU A 42 4.45 2.60 2.03
N ARG A 43 5.53 3.06 2.69
CA ARG A 43 5.43 4.08 3.75
C ARG A 43 4.84 5.39 3.24
N PHE A 44 5.29 5.87 2.08
CA PHE A 44 4.80 7.11 1.49
C PHE A 44 3.31 7.01 1.15
N THR A 45 2.91 5.94 0.45
CA THR A 45 1.52 5.78 0.03
C THR A 45 0.57 5.62 1.21
N VAL A 46 0.95 4.86 2.25
CA VAL A 46 0.14 4.73 3.47
C VAL A 46 0.06 6.06 4.22
N ALA A 47 1.18 6.77 4.41
CA ALA A 47 1.19 8.06 5.10
C ALA A 47 0.31 9.10 4.40
N GLN A 48 0.34 9.18 3.07
CA GLN A 48 -0.53 10.09 2.32
C GLN A 48 -2.01 9.70 2.44
N THR A 49 -2.34 8.40 2.39
CA THR A 49 -3.72 7.94 2.60
C THR A 49 -4.24 8.29 4.00
N LEU A 50 -3.43 8.08 5.05
CA LEU A 50 -3.81 8.41 6.43
C LEU A 50 -3.98 9.92 6.66
N GLN A 51 -3.27 10.75 5.90
CA GLN A 51 -3.41 12.22 5.92
C GLN A 51 -4.61 12.72 5.09
N GLY A 52 -5.40 11.84 4.48
CA GLY A 52 -6.51 12.22 3.61
C GLY A 52 -6.10 12.66 2.19
N ASN A 53 -4.81 12.50 1.83
CA ASN A 53 -4.26 12.93 0.55
C ASN A 53 -4.24 11.80 -0.50
N ALA A 54 -5.13 10.82 -0.39
CA ALA A 54 -5.16 9.66 -1.29
C ALA A 54 -5.31 10.05 -2.78
N ASP A 55 -6.07 11.10 -3.10
CA ASP A 55 -6.25 11.59 -4.47
C ASP A 55 -4.98 12.17 -5.12
N THR A 56 -3.99 12.50 -4.30
CA THR A 56 -2.68 13.00 -4.75
C THR A 56 -1.73 11.88 -5.16
N LEU A 57 -2.04 10.61 -4.83
CA LEU A 57 -1.21 9.44 -5.12
C LEU A 57 -1.29 9.03 -6.60
N LYS A 58 -0.71 9.88 -7.45
CA LYS A 58 -0.53 9.68 -8.88
C LYS A 58 0.89 9.18 -9.17
N GLU A 59 1.05 8.55 -10.33
CA GLU A 59 2.35 7.99 -10.73
C GLU A 59 3.47 9.03 -10.74
N TYR A 60 3.19 10.24 -11.22
CA TYR A 60 4.12 11.36 -11.23
C TYR A 60 4.61 11.72 -9.82
N VAL A 61 3.67 11.96 -8.89
CA VAL A 61 3.97 12.33 -7.49
C VAL A 61 4.81 11.25 -6.81
N ILE A 62 4.50 9.98 -7.05
CA ILE A 62 5.28 8.89 -6.49
C ILE A 62 6.69 8.85 -7.11
N GLY A 63 6.81 9.09 -8.41
CA GLY A 63 8.10 9.17 -9.09
C GLY A 63 8.99 10.27 -8.53
N THR A 64 8.46 11.48 -8.34
CA THR A 64 9.21 12.62 -7.80
C THR A 64 9.49 12.46 -6.31
N GLU A 65 8.48 12.11 -5.49
CA GLU A 65 8.62 12.07 -4.03
C GLU A 65 9.41 10.86 -3.54
N VAL A 66 9.11 9.67 -4.08
CA VAL A 66 9.68 8.39 -3.61
C VAL A 66 10.95 8.05 -4.36
N LEU A 67 10.97 8.24 -5.69
CA LEU A 67 12.11 7.86 -6.53
C LEU A 67 13.07 9.01 -6.80
N LYS A 68 12.79 10.21 -6.26
CA LYS A 68 13.60 11.43 -6.43
C LYS A 68 13.89 11.71 -7.91
N LYS A 69 12.89 11.45 -8.76
CA LYS A 69 12.94 11.76 -10.19
C LYS A 69 12.87 13.27 -10.39
N PRO A 70 13.54 13.82 -11.42
CA PRO A 70 13.47 15.24 -11.75
C PRO A 70 12.08 15.61 -12.24
N ASP A 71 11.73 16.90 -12.22
CA ASP A 71 10.41 17.40 -12.66
C ASP A 71 10.09 17.06 -14.11
N SER A 72 11.12 16.90 -14.95
CA SER A 72 11.01 16.46 -16.35
C SER A 72 10.64 14.98 -16.51
N TYR A 73 10.39 14.26 -15.42
CA TYR A 73 9.97 12.86 -15.42
C TYR A 73 8.62 12.67 -16.11
N ASP A 74 8.60 11.81 -17.12
CA ASP A 74 7.37 11.37 -17.77
C ASP A 74 7.03 9.92 -17.38
N PRO A 75 5.94 9.71 -16.61
CA PRO A 75 5.43 8.37 -16.28
C PRO A 75 5.11 7.48 -17.50
N ARG A 76 4.80 8.06 -18.66
CA ARG A 76 4.53 7.29 -19.90
C ARG A 76 5.81 6.61 -20.40
N SER A 77 6.93 7.30 -20.34
CA SER A 77 8.23 6.83 -20.81
C SER A 77 8.97 5.99 -19.77
N ASP A 78 8.84 6.30 -18.48
CA ASP A 78 9.53 5.60 -17.40
C ASP A 78 8.53 4.86 -16.48
N SER A 79 8.48 3.54 -16.69
CA SER A 79 7.59 2.62 -15.99
C SER A 79 8.07 2.18 -14.61
N LEU A 80 9.12 2.78 -14.04
CA LEU A 80 9.71 2.33 -12.77
C LEU A 80 8.70 2.32 -11.63
N VAL A 81 7.80 3.31 -11.55
CA VAL A 81 6.73 3.35 -10.54
C VAL A 81 5.77 2.18 -10.73
N ARG A 82 5.33 1.90 -11.97
CA ARG A 82 4.50 0.71 -12.29
C ARG A 82 5.18 -0.60 -11.91
N VAL A 83 6.48 -0.72 -12.19
CA VAL A 83 7.28 -1.90 -11.84
C VAL A 83 7.38 -2.08 -10.34
N LEU A 84 7.65 -1.01 -9.58
CA LEU A 84 7.72 -1.06 -8.13
C LEU A 84 6.37 -1.38 -7.49
N ALA A 85 5.28 -0.79 -8.00
CA ALA A 85 3.94 -1.12 -7.56
C ALA A 85 3.60 -2.60 -7.81
N SER A 86 3.97 -3.15 -8.96
CA SER A 86 3.79 -4.58 -9.26
C SER A 86 4.61 -5.47 -8.33
N ARG A 87 5.86 -5.11 -8.05
CA ARG A 87 6.71 -5.84 -7.09
C ARG A 87 6.17 -5.73 -5.66
N LEU A 88 5.66 -4.57 -5.27
CA LEU A 88 5.04 -4.35 -3.96
C LEU A 88 3.85 -5.29 -3.75
N ARG A 89 2.98 -5.42 -4.75
CA ARG A 89 1.85 -6.36 -4.72
C ARG A 89 2.27 -7.81 -4.49
N VAL A 90 3.25 -8.28 -5.26
CA VAL A 90 3.79 -9.64 -5.12
C VAL A 90 4.35 -9.83 -3.73
N LYS A 91 5.13 -8.87 -3.24
CA LYS A 91 5.76 -8.95 -1.92
C LYS A 91 4.77 -8.92 -0.76
N LEU A 92 3.72 -8.11 -0.85
CA LEU A 92 2.62 -8.11 0.14
C LEU A 92 1.93 -9.48 0.15
N LYS A 93 1.65 -10.06 -1.02
CA LYS A 93 1.06 -11.40 -1.11
C LYS A 93 1.97 -12.47 -0.51
N GLU A 94 3.28 -12.43 -0.80
CA GLU A 94 4.27 -13.33 -0.20
C GLU A 94 4.33 -13.19 1.32
N TYR A 95 4.27 -11.96 1.85
CA TYR A 95 4.27 -11.69 3.29
C TYR A 95 3.03 -12.31 3.96
N TYR A 96 1.83 -12.03 3.46
CA TYR A 96 0.58 -12.51 4.06
C TYR A 96 0.32 -14.01 3.88
N ASN A 97 0.99 -14.66 2.93
CA ASN A 97 0.94 -16.12 2.75
C ASN A 97 1.84 -16.90 3.73
N ASP A 98 2.80 -16.24 4.37
CA ASP A 98 3.86 -16.88 5.15
C ASP A 98 3.89 -16.26 6.57
N GLY A 99 4.66 -15.18 6.74
CA GLY A 99 4.89 -14.54 8.06
C GLY A 99 3.76 -13.66 8.60
N GLY A 100 2.85 -13.17 7.75
CA GLY A 100 1.71 -12.33 8.14
C GLY A 100 0.36 -13.06 8.13
N SER A 101 0.38 -14.39 8.16
CA SER A 101 -0.84 -15.20 8.02
C SER A 101 -1.82 -15.05 9.20
N GLU A 102 -1.34 -14.60 10.36
CA GLU A 102 -2.15 -14.32 11.56
C GLU A 102 -2.38 -12.82 11.79
N ASP A 103 -1.86 -11.95 10.92
CA ASP A 103 -1.99 -10.50 11.10
C ASP A 103 -3.48 -10.09 10.97
N PRO A 104 -4.03 -9.32 11.94
CA PRO A 104 -5.44 -8.94 11.97
C PRO A 104 -5.79 -7.88 10.94
N LEU A 105 -4.78 -7.27 10.29
CA LEU A 105 -4.94 -6.24 9.27
C LEU A 105 -4.20 -6.67 8.00
N VAL A 106 -4.89 -6.58 6.87
CA VAL A 106 -4.31 -6.83 5.55
C VAL A 106 -4.23 -5.53 4.76
N ILE A 107 -3.02 -5.19 4.31
CA ILE A 107 -2.76 -4.08 3.41
C ILE A 107 -2.70 -4.59 1.98
N GLU A 108 -3.67 -4.18 1.16
CA GLU A 108 -3.72 -4.50 -0.26
C GLU A 108 -3.29 -3.31 -1.12
N PHE A 109 -2.52 -3.59 -2.18
CA PHE A 109 -2.13 -2.58 -3.16
C PHE A 109 -2.85 -2.81 -4.50
N PRO A 110 -4.01 -2.17 -4.77
CA PRO A 110 -4.85 -2.48 -5.93
C PRO A 110 -4.15 -2.24 -7.27
N LYS A 111 -4.48 -3.02 -8.31
CA LYS A 111 -3.95 -2.82 -9.68
C LYS A 111 -4.48 -1.52 -10.28
N GLY A 112 -3.61 -0.77 -10.98
CA GLY A 112 -3.99 0.47 -11.67
C GLY A 112 -4.24 1.67 -10.74
N LYS A 113 -4.15 1.47 -9.43
CA LYS A 113 -4.20 2.54 -8.42
C LYS A 113 -2.93 2.46 -7.55
N TYR A 114 -2.60 3.58 -6.93
CA TYR A 114 -1.49 3.68 -6.00
C TYR A 114 -1.93 3.96 -4.56
N VAL A 115 -3.23 3.98 -4.33
CA VAL A 115 -3.83 4.14 -3.00
C VAL A 115 -3.94 2.75 -2.36
N PRO A 116 -3.21 2.46 -1.26
CA PRO A 116 -3.35 1.22 -0.52
C PRO A 116 -4.75 1.12 0.11
N ARG A 117 -5.25 -0.10 0.21
CA ARG A 117 -6.50 -0.44 0.89
C ARG A 117 -6.18 -1.21 2.17
N PHE A 118 -6.91 -0.89 3.23
CA PHE A 118 -6.76 -1.52 4.53
C PHE A 118 -8.02 -2.31 4.83
N GLN A 119 -7.85 -3.57 5.21
CA GLN A 119 -8.97 -4.47 5.50
C GLN A 119 -8.67 -5.22 6.79
N ARG A 120 -9.64 -5.31 7.70
CA ARG A 120 -9.54 -6.27 8.80
C ARG A 120 -9.53 -7.66 8.20
N ARG A 121 -8.66 -8.51 8.70
CA ARG A 121 -8.79 -9.94 8.52
C ARG A 121 -9.94 -10.36 9.43
N GLU A 122 -11.13 -10.43 8.86
CA GLU A 122 -12.22 -11.13 9.52
C GLU A 122 -11.74 -12.58 9.73
N HIS A 123 -11.47 -12.92 10.98
CA HIS A 123 -11.37 -14.31 11.39
C HIS A 123 -12.71 -14.91 10.97
N LEU A 124 -12.73 -15.62 9.84
CA LEU A 124 -13.70 -16.68 9.67
C LEU A 124 -13.43 -17.60 10.85
N GLN A 125 -14.20 -17.40 11.92
CA GLN A 125 -14.52 -18.46 12.85
C GLN A 125 -15.13 -19.54 11.96
N THR A 126 -14.30 -20.46 11.46
CA THR A 126 -14.80 -21.77 11.12
C THR A 126 -15.21 -22.36 12.46
N GLU A 127 -16.50 -22.19 12.75
CA GLU A 127 -17.23 -23.06 13.65
C GLU A 127 -16.86 -24.51 13.32
N THR A 128 -16.36 -25.18 14.36
CA THR A 128 -16.35 -26.63 14.62
C THR A 128 -15.39 -27.51 13.81
#